data_AF-A0A1V3PXN3-F1
#
_entry.id   AF-A0A1V3PXN3-F1
#
_cell.length_a   1.000
_cell.length_b   1.000
_cell.length_c   1.000
_cell.angle_alpha   90.00
_cell.angle_beta   90.00
_cell.angle_gamma   90.00
#
_symmetry.space_group_name_H-M   'P 1'
#
loop_
_entity.id
_entity.type
_entity.pdbx_description
1 polymer ?
#
loop_
_entity_poly.entity_id
_entity_poly.type
_entity_poly.pdbx_seq_one_letter_code
_entity_poly.pdbx_strand_id
1 'polypeptide(L)'
;MKRRGEPHIFSVRQVLGLILLCFMTTAISTARSTQRHASNENAMNASEIIEHWLQQIERIPAGDFIAIADFETFNSGARTESMQWCETMLSQAANPYAPPNHASHSYHPAGKIGLDLLHHAYVLDGSSVDIFEGVNFLIVRLPAPRTGAWDRASIEAAAKLMLRAINPGETEAFHYPSNMADGTLMSTAPMQDPFLTTSWFQREDMLLHHGKLFIVLYKRQPAIVGFQNDAQWFEDELRTVPKH
;
A
#
# COMPACT_ATOMS: atom_id res chain seq x y z
N MET A 1 42.91 57.09 23.30
CA MET A 1 43.47 55.93 22.56
C MET A 1 42.46 55.46 21.52
N LYS A 2 42.64 55.83 20.25
CA LYS A 2 41.82 55.39 19.11
C LYS A 2 42.46 54.13 18.51
N ARG A 3 41.79 52.98 18.56
CA ARG A 3 42.15 51.80 17.74
C ARG A 3 41.38 51.91 16.41
N ARG A 4 42.10 52.05 15.30
CA ARG A 4 41.58 51.92 13.94
C ARG A 4 41.35 50.42 13.68
N GLY A 5 40.14 50.06 13.24
CA GLY A 5 39.85 48.74 12.70
C GLY A 5 40.28 48.68 11.24
N GLU A 6 41.05 47.65 10.89
CA GLU A 6 41.35 47.31 9.50
C GLU A 6 40.18 46.53 8.88
N PRO A 7 39.78 46.82 7.63
CA PRO A 7 38.76 46.04 6.95
C PRO A 7 39.34 44.70 6.48
N HIS A 8 38.65 43.60 6.83
CA HIS A 8 38.92 42.28 6.26
C HIS A 8 38.59 42.28 4.76
N ILE A 9 39.65 42.34 3.93
CA ILE A 9 39.55 42.11 2.49
C ILE A 9 39.47 40.59 2.30
N PHE A 10 38.29 40.08 1.97
CA PHE A 10 38.13 38.69 1.55
C PHE A 10 38.94 38.45 0.27
N SER A 11 39.73 37.39 0.26
CA SER A 11 40.52 37.00 -0.90
C SER A 11 39.59 36.63 -2.07
N VAL A 12 39.92 37.08 -3.28
CA VAL A 12 39.20 36.74 -4.53
C VAL A 12 39.01 35.23 -4.69
N ARG A 13 39.90 34.41 -4.11
CA ARG A 13 39.79 32.94 -4.08
C ARG A 13 38.65 32.42 -3.19
N GLN A 14 38.31 33.11 -2.10
CA GLN A 14 37.21 32.73 -1.21
C GLN A 14 35.85 33.06 -1.82
N VAL A 15 35.75 34.14 -2.59
CA VAL A 15 34.52 34.53 -3.31
C VAL A 15 34.25 33.58 -4.48
N LEU A 16 35.27 33.17 -5.23
CA LEU A 16 35.15 32.19 -6.31
C LEU A 16 34.74 30.80 -5.82
N GLY A 17 35.23 30.37 -4.65
CA GLY A 17 34.85 29.10 -4.03
C GLY A 17 33.37 29.04 -3.62
N LEU A 18 32.81 30.14 -3.11
CA LEU A 18 31.39 30.22 -2.74
C LEU A 18 30.47 30.23 -3.97
N ILE A 19 30.87 30.91 -5.05
CA ILE A 19 30.10 30.95 -6.30
C ILE A 19 30.04 29.57 -6.95
N LEU A 20 31.15 28.81 -6.97
CA LEU A 20 31.16 27.44 -7.51
C LEU A 20 30.27 26.47 -6.70
N LEU A 21 30.17 26.65 -5.38
CA LEU A 21 29.31 25.85 -4.49
C LEU A 21 27.82 26.15 -4.71
N CYS A 22 27.46 27.41 -5.00
CA CYS A 22 26.09 27.79 -5.36
C CYS A 22 25.68 27.28 -6.75
N PHE A 23 26.58 27.23 -7.73
CA PHE A 23 26.25 26.68 -9.05
C PHE A 23 26.12 25.14 -9.04
N MET A 24 26.91 24.43 -8.23
CA MET A 24 26.79 22.97 -8.08
C MET A 24 25.49 22.56 -7.37
N THR A 25 25.04 23.30 -6.36
CA THR A 25 23.76 23.03 -5.68
C THR A 25 22.54 23.32 -6.57
N THR A 26 22.63 24.35 -7.41
CA THR A 26 21.56 24.66 -8.38
C THR A 26 21.49 23.61 -9.49
N ALA A 27 22.62 23.17 -10.05
CA ALA A 27 22.64 22.15 -11.11
C ALA A 27 22.13 20.76 -10.63
N ILE A 28 22.40 20.38 -9.38
CA ILE A 28 21.87 19.15 -8.77
C ILE A 28 20.35 19.27 -8.52
N SER A 29 19.85 20.46 -8.17
CA SER A 29 18.42 20.73 -8.01
C SER A 29 17.67 20.65 -9.34
N THR A 30 18.21 21.26 -10.41
CA THR A 30 17.58 21.21 -11.73
C THR A 30 17.63 19.81 -12.33
N ALA A 31 18.75 19.08 -12.23
CA ALA A 31 18.85 17.71 -12.73
C ALA A 31 17.89 16.75 -12.00
N ARG A 32 17.66 16.94 -10.69
CA ARG A 32 16.64 16.18 -9.94
C ARG A 32 15.22 16.56 -10.34
N SER A 33 14.95 17.81 -10.73
CA SER A 33 13.59 18.22 -11.14
C SER A 33 13.24 17.75 -12.56
N THR A 34 14.19 17.79 -13.52
CA THR A 34 13.95 17.26 -14.87
C THR A 34 13.86 15.74 -14.89
N GLN A 35 14.63 15.04 -14.04
CA GLN A 35 14.53 13.59 -13.92
C GLN A 35 13.22 13.15 -13.23
N ARG A 36 12.68 13.94 -12.29
CA ARG A 36 11.33 13.75 -11.71
C ARG A 36 10.20 14.00 -12.70
N HIS A 37 10.35 14.95 -13.62
CA HIS A 37 9.32 15.20 -14.63
C HIS A 37 9.31 14.13 -15.73
N ALA A 38 10.46 13.61 -16.15
CA ALA A 38 10.53 12.57 -17.18
C ALA A 38 10.16 11.16 -16.67
N SER A 39 10.24 10.89 -15.36
CA SER A 39 9.77 9.63 -14.77
C SER A 39 8.25 9.57 -14.52
N ASN A 40 7.54 10.70 -14.67
CA ASN A 40 6.12 10.80 -14.32
C ASN A 40 5.16 10.54 -15.50
N GLU A 41 5.64 10.46 -16.74
CA GLU A 41 4.74 10.22 -17.91
C GLU A 41 4.34 8.75 -18.07
N ASN A 42 4.99 7.82 -17.35
CA ASN A 42 4.65 6.39 -17.30
C ASN A 42 4.36 5.90 -15.87
N ALA A 43 4.25 6.80 -14.88
CA ALA A 43 3.85 6.43 -13.54
C ALA A 43 2.34 6.17 -13.55
N MET A 44 1.94 4.91 -13.37
CA MET A 44 0.54 4.58 -13.18
C MET A 44 -0.02 5.43 -12.05
N ASN A 45 -1.21 6.01 -12.20
CA ASN A 45 -1.85 6.72 -11.10
C ASN A 45 -2.41 5.74 -10.06
N ALA A 46 -2.87 6.26 -8.90
CA ALA A 46 -3.40 5.45 -7.80
C ALA A 46 -4.48 4.46 -8.26
N SER A 47 -5.44 4.92 -9.06
CA SER A 47 -6.53 4.07 -9.57
C SER A 47 -5.99 2.97 -10.46
N GLU A 48 -5.07 3.29 -11.37
CA GLU A 48 -4.50 2.32 -12.32
C GLU A 48 -3.75 1.19 -11.60
N ILE A 49 -2.97 1.48 -10.56
CA ILE A 49 -2.22 0.43 -9.84
C ILE A 49 -3.14 -0.43 -8.98
N ILE A 50 -4.13 0.19 -8.32
CA ILE A 50 -5.15 -0.55 -7.57
C ILE A 50 -5.94 -1.46 -8.51
N GLU A 51 -6.43 -0.93 -9.64
CA GLU A 51 -7.15 -1.70 -10.64
C GLU A 51 -6.28 -2.83 -11.21
N HIS A 52 -4.99 -2.59 -11.44
CA HIS A 52 -4.07 -3.64 -11.86
C HIS A 52 -3.99 -4.78 -10.83
N TRP A 53 -3.78 -4.46 -9.55
CA TRP A 53 -3.75 -5.48 -8.49
C TRP A 53 -5.07 -6.23 -8.38
N LEU A 54 -6.19 -5.52 -8.41
CA LEU A 54 -7.52 -6.13 -8.32
C LEU A 54 -7.82 -7.02 -9.53
N GLN A 55 -7.48 -6.60 -10.75
CA GLN A 55 -7.63 -7.44 -11.93
C GLN A 55 -6.81 -8.74 -11.83
N GLN A 56 -5.61 -8.69 -11.26
CA GLN A 56 -4.80 -9.89 -11.04
C GLN A 56 -5.45 -10.79 -9.99
N ILE A 57 -5.87 -10.24 -8.85
CA ILE A 57 -6.55 -10.98 -7.77
C ILE A 57 -7.83 -11.65 -8.29
N GLU A 58 -8.68 -10.92 -9.02
CA GLU A 58 -9.97 -11.44 -9.48
C GLU A 58 -9.84 -12.48 -10.61
N ARG A 59 -8.71 -12.53 -11.31
CA ARG A 59 -8.44 -13.56 -12.34
C ARG A 59 -8.01 -14.89 -11.74
N ILE A 60 -7.59 -14.93 -10.48
CA ILE A 60 -7.15 -16.17 -9.82
C ILE A 60 -8.40 -16.97 -9.40
N PRO A 61 -8.61 -18.18 -9.95
CA PRO A 61 -9.69 -19.04 -9.50
C PRO A 61 -9.54 -19.37 -8.01
N ALA A 62 -10.64 -19.53 -7.28
CA ALA A 62 -10.58 -19.88 -5.85
C ALA A 62 -9.82 -21.20 -5.59
N GLY A 63 -9.85 -22.15 -6.54
CA GLY A 63 -9.10 -23.41 -6.47
C GLY A 63 -7.60 -23.29 -6.73
N ASP A 64 -7.12 -22.14 -7.20
CA ASP A 64 -5.70 -21.89 -7.48
C ASP A 64 -4.94 -21.36 -6.26
N PHE A 65 -5.64 -21.15 -5.13
CA PHE A 65 -5.03 -20.88 -3.84
C PHE A 65 -4.72 -22.19 -3.12
N ILE A 66 -3.47 -22.36 -2.70
CA ILE A 66 -2.98 -23.52 -1.97
C ILE A 66 -3.21 -23.26 -0.48
N ALA A 67 -3.94 -24.14 0.19
CA ALA A 67 -4.20 -24.02 1.63
C ALA A 67 -2.91 -24.19 2.45
N ILE A 68 -2.74 -23.34 3.47
CA ILE A 68 -1.64 -23.44 4.43
C ILE A 68 -2.17 -24.20 5.65
N ALA A 69 -1.74 -25.45 5.80
CA ALA A 69 -2.20 -26.31 6.90
C ALA A 69 -1.67 -25.85 8.27
N ASP A 70 -0.42 -25.41 8.31
CA ASP A 70 0.22 -24.85 9.50
C ASP A 70 1.00 -23.60 9.12
N PHE A 71 0.48 -22.45 9.52
CA PHE A 71 1.08 -21.16 9.19
C PHE A 71 2.46 -20.97 9.82
N GLU A 72 2.77 -21.61 10.95
CA GLU A 72 4.09 -21.51 11.59
C GLU A 72 5.22 -22.13 10.75
N THR A 73 4.87 -23.10 9.91
CA THR A 73 5.80 -23.79 9.00
C THR A 73 5.83 -23.21 7.59
N PHE A 74 4.97 -22.24 7.31
CA PHE A 74 4.97 -21.53 6.03
C PHE A 74 6.26 -20.70 5.86
N ASN A 75 6.62 -20.40 4.60
CA ASN A 75 7.81 -19.64 4.21
C ASN A 75 8.12 -18.52 5.21
N SER A 76 9.28 -18.62 5.87
CA SER A 76 9.58 -17.82 7.05
C SER A 76 9.67 -16.33 6.76
N GLY A 77 10.15 -15.95 5.57
CA GLY A 77 10.24 -14.56 5.11
C GLY A 77 8.85 -13.93 4.94
N ALA A 78 8.02 -14.49 4.06
CA ALA A 78 6.66 -13.99 3.81
C ALA A 78 5.78 -14.06 5.05
N ARG A 79 5.93 -15.11 5.87
CA ARG A 79 5.25 -15.25 7.17
C ARG A 79 5.58 -14.10 8.11
N THR A 80 6.87 -13.86 8.35
CA THR A 80 7.33 -12.82 9.29
C THR A 80 6.88 -11.43 8.82
N GLU A 81 7.05 -11.15 7.52
CA GLU A 81 6.62 -9.88 6.95
C GLU A 81 5.11 -9.68 7.03
N SER A 82 4.32 -10.72 6.73
CA SER A 82 2.87 -10.65 6.80
C SER A 82 2.36 -10.43 8.22
N MET A 83 2.90 -11.17 9.20
CA MET A 83 2.56 -10.98 10.62
C MET A 83 2.88 -9.56 11.07
N GLN A 84 4.07 -9.05 10.71
CA GLN A 84 4.49 -7.69 11.05
C GLN A 84 3.56 -6.63 10.44
N TRP A 85 3.20 -6.75 9.16
CA TRP A 85 2.32 -5.78 8.52
C TRP A 85 0.89 -5.85 9.06
N CYS A 86 0.36 -7.05 9.29
CA CYS A 86 -0.94 -7.21 9.92
C CYS A 86 -0.97 -6.62 11.34
N GLU A 87 0.10 -6.80 12.13
CA GLU A 87 0.19 -6.18 13.47
C GLU A 87 0.35 -4.66 13.40
N THR A 88 1.06 -4.16 12.39
CA THR A 88 1.30 -2.73 12.20
C THR A 88 0.04 -2.00 11.72
N MET A 89 -0.71 -2.61 10.79
CA MET A 89 -1.81 -1.98 10.08
C MET A 89 -3.19 -2.36 10.59
N LEU A 90 -3.32 -3.44 11.36
CA LEU A 90 -4.61 -3.90 11.84
C LEU A 90 -4.60 -3.95 13.37
N SER A 91 -5.65 -3.41 13.95
CA SER A 91 -6.03 -3.63 15.34
C SER A 91 -6.08 -5.12 15.67
N GLN A 92 -5.89 -5.44 16.95
CA GLN A 92 -5.98 -6.81 17.45
C GLN A 92 -7.32 -7.49 17.07
N ALA A 93 -8.42 -6.74 17.05
CA ALA A 93 -9.73 -7.29 16.71
C ALA A 93 -9.85 -7.72 15.24
N ALA A 94 -9.07 -7.12 14.33
CA ALA A 94 -9.14 -7.40 12.89
C ALA A 94 -7.89 -8.09 12.33
N ASN A 95 -6.86 -8.31 13.15
CA ASN A 95 -5.66 -8.99 12.72
C ASN A 95 -5.98 -10.49 12.47
N PRO A 96 -5.71 -11.04 11.27
CA PRO A 96 -6.03 -12.44 10.94
C PRO A 96 -5.28 -13.46 11.81
N TYR A 97 -4.16 -13.07 12.41
CA TYR A 97 -3.34 -13.90 13.31
C TYR A 97 -3.75 -13.81 14.77
N ALA A 98 -4.58 -12.83 15.14
CA ALA A 98 -5.02 -12.65 16.50
C ALA A 98 -6.27 -13.49 16.81
N PRO A 99 -6.34 -14.16 17.98
CA PRO A 99 -7.61 -14.66 18.49
C PRO A 99 -8.59 -13.49 18.70
N PRO A 100 -9.89 -13.64 18.34
CA PRO A 100 -10.59 -14.87 17.97
C PRO A 100 -10.80 -15.08 16.46
N ASN A 101 -10.06 -14.40 15.58
CA ASN A 101 -10.42 -14.35 14.16
C ASN A 101 -10.31 -15.69 13.43
N HIS A 102 -9.48 -16.63 13.93
CA HIS A 102 -9.34 -18.00 13.42
C HIS A 102 -9.29 -18.07 11.89
N ALA A 103 -8.49 -17.21 11.25
CA ALA A 103 -8.47 -17.10 9.81
C ALA A 103 -7.98 -18.38 9.14
N SER A 104 -8.60 -18.73 8.02
CA SER A 104 -8.02 -19.71 7.10
C SER A 104 -7.00 -19.02 6.21
N HIS A 105 -5.83 -19.64 6.09
CA HIS A 105 -4.70 -19.11 5.33
C HIS A 105 -4.47 -19.91 4.06
N SER A 106 -4.21 -19.21 2.95
CA SER A 106 -3.86 -19.82 1.68
C SER A 106 -2.91 -18.91 0.90
N TYR A 107 -2.23 -19.44 -0.11
CA TYR A 107 -1.29 -18.67 -0.91
C TYR A 107 -1.39 -19.01 -2.40
N HIS A 108 -1.00 -18.05 -3.24
CA HIS A 108 -0.90 -18.21 -4.69
C HIS A 108 0.50 -17.79 -5.17
N PRO A 109 1.37 -18.75 -5.51
CA PRO A 109 2.73 -18.45 -5.97
C PRO A 109 2.75 -18.24 -7.50
N ALA A 110 2.34 -17.06 -7.96
CA ALA A 110 2.28 -16.77 -9.40
C ALA A 110 3.67 -16.75 -10.06
N GLY A 111 4.72 -16.32 -9.34
CA GLY A 111 6.03 -16.09 -9.93
C GLY A 111 5.99 -15.08 -11.07
N LYS A 112 6.85 -15.23 -12.09
CA LYS A 112 7.10 -14.22 -13.15
C LYS A 112 5.88 -13.74 -13.96
N ILE A 113 4.72 -14.37 -13.80
CA ILE A 113 3.51 -14.10 -14.59
C ILE A 113 2.43 -13.34 -13.82
N GLY A 114 2.60 -13.08 -12.52
CA GLY A 114 1.58 -12.41 -11.71
C GLY A 114 2.04 -12.04 -10.31
N LEU A 115 1.08 -11.83 -9.41
CA LEU A 115 1.33 -11.46 -8.02
C LEU A 115 1.50 -12.73 -7.17
N ASP A 116 2.58 -12.80 -6.40
CA ASP A 116 2.63 -13.72 -5.27
C ASP A 116 1.69 -13.18 -4.18
N LEU A 117 0.70 -13.99 -3.77
CA LEU A 117 -0.34 -13.54 -2.84
C LEU A 117 -0.49 -14.47 -1.64
N LEU A 118 -0.65 -13.87 -0.47
CA LEU A 118 -1.28 -14.50 0.69
C LEU A 118 -2.77 -14.13 0.72
N HIS A 119 -3.58 -15.06 1.18
CA HIS A 119 -5.03 -14.89 1.33
C HIS A 119 -5.48 -15.35 2.71
N HIS A 120 -6.14 -14.44 3.43
CA HIS A 120 -6.72 -14.66 4.74
C HIS A 120 -8.23 -14.53 4.64
N ALA A 121 -8.98 -15.57 4.97
CA ALA A 121 -10.43 -15.53 5.00
C ALA A 121 -10.94 -15.80 6.42
N TYR A 122 -11.80 -14.91 6.93
CA TYR A 122 -12.38 -15.02 8.26
C TYR A 122 -13.68 -14.22 8.38
N VAL A 123 -14.26 -14.21 9.57
CA VAL A 123 -15.47 -13.44 9.90
C VAL A 123 -15.13 -12.39 10.95
N LEU A 124 -15.41 -11.12 10.65
CA LEU A 124 -15.26 -9.99 11.55
C LEU A 124 -16.65 -9.38 11.81
N ASP A 125 -17.08 -9.35 13.07
CA ASP A 125 -18.40 -8.82 13.49
C ASP A 125 -19.58 -9.35 12.63
N GLY A 126 -19.52 -10.65 12.26
CA GLY A 126 -20.54 -11.32 11.46
C GLY A 126 -20.47 -11.05 9.94
N SER A 127 -19.49 -10.28 9.48
CA SER A 127 -19.21 -10.01 8.07
C SER A 127 -18.05 -10.87 7.59
N SER A 128 -18.20 -11.51 6.41
CA SER A 128 -17.08 -12.20 5.77
C SER A 128 -16.05 -11.18 5.30
N VAL A 129 -14.78 -11.45 5.62
CA VAL A 129 -13.64 -10.61 5.25
C VAL A 129 -12.62 -11.50 4.55
N ASP A 130 -12.20 -11.08 3.36
CA ASP A 130 -11.04 -11.65 2.68
C ASP A 130 -9.94 -10.59 2.65
N ILE A 131 -8.73 -10.94 3.07
CA ILE A 131 -7.54 -10.10 2.90
C ILE A 131 -6.64 -10.78 1.87
N PHE A 132 -6.39 -10.09 0.77
CA PHE A 132 -5.36 -10.45 -0.21
C PHE A 132 -4.14 -9.59 0.05
N GLU A 133 -3.02 -10.23 0.28
CA GLU A 133 -1.79 -9.56 0.64
C GLU A 133 -0.73 -9.87 -0.42
N GLY A 134 -0.09 -8.83 -0.93
CA GLY A 134 1.11 -8.92 -1.75
C GLY A 134 2.30 -8.32 -1.00
N VAL A 135 3.48 -8.27 -1.62
CA VAL A 135 4.66 -7.66 -0.99
C VAL A 135 4.49 -6.15 -0.76
N ASN A 136 3.63 -5.49 -1.55
CA ASN A 136 3.45 -4.05 -1.55
C ASN A 136 2.14 -3.57 -0.90
N PHE A 137 1.17 -4.45 -0.66
CA PHE A 137 -0.17 -4.06 -0.21
C PHE A 137 -0.84 -5.10 0.69
N LEU A 138 -1.84 -4.65 1.44
CA LEU A 138 -2.97 -5.46 1.91
C LEU A 138 -4.24 -4.93 1.23
N ILE A 139 -5.02 -5.81 0.62
CA ILE A 139 -6.32 -5.50 0.02
C ILE A 139 -7.38 -6.27 0.80
N VAL A 140 -8.23 -5.54 1.50
CA VAL A 140 -9.40 -6.09 2.18
C VAL A 140 -10.58 -6.06 1.23
N ARG A 141 -11.20 -7.21 0.98
CA ARG A 141 -12.40 -7.36 0.18
C ARG A 141 -13.59 -7.61 1.10
N LEU A 142 -14.61 -6.76 0.95
CA LEU A 142 -15.91 -6.93 1.59
C LEU A 142 -16.95 -7.32 0.53
N PRO A 143 -17.74 -8.38 0.77
CA PRO A 143 -18.78 -8.80 -0.16
C PRO A 143 -19.89 -7.74 -0.24
N ALA A 144 -20.68 -7.79 -1.32
CA ALA A 144 -21.87 -6.96 -1.43
C ALA A 144 -22.78 -7.12 -0.20
N PRO A 145 -23.43 -6.05 0.28
CA PRO A 145 -24.32 -6.13 1.42
C PRO A 145 -25.51 -7.04 1.09
N ARG A 146 -26.03 -7.74 2.10
CA ARG A 146 -27.19 -8.65 1.92
C ARG A 146 -28.44 -7.93 1.37
N THR A 147 -28.53 -6.63 1.59
CA THR A 147 -29.63 -5.77 1.14
C THR A 147 -29.56 -5.40 -0.34
N GLY A 148 -28.50 -5.78 -1.06
CA GLY A 148 -28.36 -5.56 -2.51
C GLY A 148 -27.10 -4.78 -2.85
N ALA A 149 -27.24 -3.72 -3.65
CA ALA A 149 -26.12 -2.89 -4.07
C ALA A 149 -25.58 -2.04 -2.90
N TRP A 150 -24.29 -1.70 -2.98
CA TRP A 150 -23.70 -0.70 -2.11
C TRP A 150 -24.38 0.65 -2.31
N ASP A 151 -24.85 1.23 -1.21
CA ASP A 151 -25.27 2.62 -1.12
C ASP A 151 -24.26 3.42 -0.29
N ARG A 152 -24.41 4.75 -0.27
CA ARG A 152 -23.51 5.61 0.49
C ARG A 152 -23.43 5.24 1.97
N ALA A 153 -24.56 4.96 2.60
CA ALA A 153 -24.63 4.70 4.03
C ALA A 153 -23.91 3.39 4.39
N SER A 154 -24.07 2.35 3.58
CA SER A 154 -23.40 1.06 3.75
C SER A 154 -21.90 1.15 3.47
N ILE A 155 -21.46 1.89 2.44
CA ILE A 155 -20.04 2.15 2.19
C ILE A 155 -19.42 2.88 3.38
N GLU A 156 -20.05 3.96 3.86
CA GLU A 156 -19.55 4.72 5.02
C GLU A 156 -19.51 3.87 6.30
N ALA A 157 -20.47 2.97 6.48
CA ALA A 157 -20.49 2.05 7.63
C ALA A 157 -19.36 1.01 7.53
N ALA A 158 -19.14 0.42 6.36
CA ALA A 158 -18.06 -0.51 6.10
C ALA A 158 -16.69 0.16 6.28
N ALA A 159 -16.51 1.36 5.73
CA ALA A 159 -15.30 2.16 5.90
C ALA A 159 -15.03 2.48 7.38
N LYS A 160 -16.06 2.83 8.16
CA LYS A 160 -15.90 3.06 9.61
C LYS A 160 -15.51 1.80 10.38
N LEU A 161 -16.11 0.66 10.06
CA LEU A 161 -15.73 -0.62 10.65
C LEU A 161 -14.27 -0.90 10.37
N MET A 162 -13.85 -0.72 9.11
CA MET A 162 -12.50 -1.01 8.68
C MET A 162 -11.47 0.00 9.20
N LEU A 163 -11.76 1.30 9.24
CA LEU A 163 -10.89 2.31 9.85
C LEU A 163 -10.63 2.02 11.32
N ARG A 164 -11.66 1.63 12.10
CA ARG A 164 -11.47 1.18 13.49
C ARG A 164 -10.60 -0.06 13.57
N ALA A 165 -10.76 -0.95 12.60
CA ALA A 165 -9.99 -2.17 12.47
C ALA A 165 -8.55 -1.92 12.03
N ILE A 166 -8.25 -0.85 11.30
CA ILE A 166 -6.94 -0.53 10.73
C ILE A 166 -6.16 0.39 11.67
N ASN A 167 -6.76 1.53 12.05
CA ASN A 167 -6.14 2.54 12.88
C ASN A 167 -7.11 3.02 13.97
N PRO A 168 -7.15 2.36 15.15
CA PRO A 168 -8.12 2.68 16.20
C PRO A 168 -7.94 4.07 16.82
N GLY A 169 -6.87 4.80 16.47
CA GLY A 169 -6.59 6.16 16.93
C GLY A 169 -6.90 7.26 15.92
N GLU A 170 -7.11 6.94 14.64
CA GLU A 170 -7.36 7.94 13.60
C GLU A 170 -8.83 7.99 13.18
N THR A 171 -9.28 9.21 12.89
CA THR A 171 -10.67 9.52 12.53
C THR A 171 -10.78 10.09 11.12
N GLU A 172 -9.71 10.03 10.33
CA GLU A 172 -9.73 10.54 8.96
C GLU A 172 -10.76 9.78 8.15
N ALA A 173 -11.79 10.51 7.73
CA ALA A 173 -12.87 9.95 6.94
C ALA A 173 -12.44 9.98 5.47
N PHE A 174 -12.72 8.89 4.75
CA PHE A 174 -12.62 8.87 3.30
C PHE A 174 -13.38 10.05 2.67
N HIS A 175 -12.82 10.58 1.60
CA HIS A 175 -13.50 11.54 0.75
C HIS A 175 -14.44 10.79 -0.20
N TYR A 176 -15.74 10.98 -0.03
CA TYR A 176 -16.77 10.33 -0.84
C TYR A 176 -17.23 11.25 -1.98
N PRO A 177 -17.10 10.83 -3.25
CA PRO A 177 -17.68 11.57 -4.36
C PRO A 177 -19.21 11.55 -4.31
N SER A 178 -19.84 12.48 -5.01
CA SER A 178 -21.31 12.58 -5.08
C SER A 178 -21.96 11.38 -5.79
N ASN A 179 -21.25 10.78 -6.74
CA ASN A 179 -21.66 9.58 -7.44
C ASN A 179 -20.70 8.44 -7.10
N MET A 180 -21.23 7.34 -6.56
CA MET A 180 -20.47 6.13 -6.24
C MET A 180 -21.02 4.99 -7.09
N ALA A 181 -20.44 4.84 -8.27
CA ALA A 181 -20.69 3.73 -9.18
C ALA A 181 -19.50 2.75 -9.16
N ASP A 182 -19.61 1.66 -9.89
CA ASP A 182 -18.48 0.76 -10.10
C ASP A 182 -17.28 1.51 -10.71
N GLY A 183 -16.06 1.21 -10.25
CA GLY A 183 -14.82 1.93 -10.57
C GLY A 183 -14.58 3.19 -9.74
N THR A 184 -15.44 3.52 -8.76
CA THR A 184 -15.26 4.74 -7.96
C THR A 184 -14.16 4.56 -6.91
N LEU A 185 -13.09 5.34 -7.04
CA LEU A 185 -12.03 5.48 -6.03
C LEU A 185 -12.42 6.51 -4.97
N MET A 186 -12.25 6.13 -3.71
CA MET A 186 -12.39 6.96 -2.51
C MET A 186 -11.06 6.92 -1.76
N SER A 187 -10.66 8.02 -1.14
CA SER A 187 -9.34 8.13 -0.49
C SER A 187 -9.41 8.97 0.77
N THR A 188 -8.62 8.62 1.78
CA THR A 188 -8.38 9.52 2.94
C THR A 188 -7.56 10.74 2.53
N ALA A 189 -6.68 10.61 1.53
CA ALA A 189 -5.79 11.68 1.07
C ALA A 189 -5.78 11.81 -0.48
N PRO A 190 -6.89 12.21 -1.13
CA PRO A 190 -7.04 12.15 -2.59
C PRO A 190 -6.02 13.00 -3.36
N MET A 191 -5.52 14.08 -2.76
CA MET A 191 -4.52 14.97 -3.36
C MET A 191 -3.07 14.48 -3.18
N GLN A 192 -2.85 13.44 -2.37
CA GLN A 192 -1.52 12.90 -2.10
C GLN A 192 -1.24 11.74 -3.06
N ASP A 193 -0.19 11.84 -3.86
CA ASP A 193 0.25 10.75 -4.72
C ASP A 193 0.66 9.53 -3.85
N PRO A 194 0.06 8.33 -4.03
CA PRO A 194 0.42 7.14 -3.26
C PRO A 194 1.88 6.74 -3.44
N PHE A 195 2.51 7.08 -4.56
CA PHE A 195 3.92 6.79 -4.82
C PHE A 195 4.86 7.75 -4.05
N LEU A 196 4.33 8.83 -3.50
CA LEU A 196 5.08 9.86 -2.78
C LEU A 196 4.75 9.92 -1.29
N THR A 197 3.94 8.98 -0.77
CA THR A 197 3.66 8.87 0.66
C THR A 197 4.94 8.54 1.43
N THR A 198 5.17 9.27 2.53
CA THR A 198 6.33 9.07 3.40
C THR A 198 6.03 8.14 4.57
N SER A 199 4.77 7.72 4.74
CA SER A 199 4.36 6.70 5.68
C SER A 199 3.17 5.90 5.15
N TRP A 200 3.05 4.65 5.58
CA TRP A 200 2.00 3.72 5.15
C TRP A 200 0.58 4.16 5.55
N PHE A 201 0.45 4.88 6.68
CA PHE A 201 -0.85 5.35 7.19
C PHE A 201 -1.31 6.69 6.61
N GLN A 202 -0.50 7.35 5.78
CA GLN A 202 -0.85 8.68 5.24
C GLN A 202 -1.97 8.64 4.19
N ARG A 203 -2.19 7.47 3.59
CA ARG A 203 -3.18 7.30 2.54
C ARG A 203 -3.73 5.89 2.58
N GLU A 204 -5.04 5.82 2.64
CA GLU A 204 -5.81 4.61 2.47
C GLU A 204 -6.78 4.85 1.33
N ASP A 205 -6.94 3.84 0.49
CA ASP A 205 -7.79 3.92 -0.69
C ASP A 205 -8.88 2.86 -0.62
N MET A 206 -10.01 3.17 -1.23
CA MET A 206 -11.15 2.28 -1.30
C MET A 206 -11.75 2.33 -2.70
N LEU A 207 -12.01 1.17 -3.30
CA LEU A 207 -12.55 1.04 -4.64
C LEU A 207 -13.84 0.20 -4.59
N LEU A 208 -14.92 0.73 -5.15
CA LEU A 208 -16.10 -0.07 -5.49
C LEU A 208 -15.85 -0.72 -6.85
N HIS A 209 -15.74 -2.04 -6.91
CA HIS A 209 -15.44 -2.76 -8.15
C HIS A 209 -16.19 -4.09 -8.25
N HIS A 210 -16.84 -4.34 -9.39
CA HIS A 210 -17.76 -5.43 -9.64
C HIS A 210 -18.74 -5.69 -8.48
N GLY A 211 -19.27 -4.63 -7.88
CA GLY A 211 -20.23 -4.70 -6.77
C GLY A 211 -19.63 -5.11 -5.41
N LYS A 212 -18.30 -5.19 -5.29
CA LYS A 212 -17.57 -5.45 -4.05
C LYS A 212 -16.84 -4.19 -3.61
N LEU A 213 -16.65 -4.06 -2.31
CA LEU A 213 -15.88 -2.95 -1.74
C LEU A 213 -14.48 -3.45 -1.40
N PHE A 214 -13.47 -2.81 -1.96
CA PHE A 214 -12.06 -3.12 -1.70
C PHE A 214 -11.44 -1.96 -0.95
N ILE A 215 -10.68 -2.25 0.10
CA ILE A 215 -9.88 -1.27 0.85
C ILE A 215 -8.42 -1.66 0.69
N VAL A 216 -7.59 -0.69 0.34
CA VAL A 216 -6.19 -0.86 -0.01
C VAL A 216 -5.34 -0.17 1.04
N LEU A 217 -4.44 -0.94 1.66
CA LEU A 217 -3.43 -0.48 2.60
C LEU A 217 -2.06 -0.70 1.96
N TYR A 218 -1.25 0.35 1.91
CA TYR A 218 0.05 0.31 1.28
C TYR A 218 1.12 -0.08 2.29
N LYS A 219 1.78 -1.23 2.12
CA LYS A 219 2.83 -1.70 3.05
C LYS A 219 4.00 -0.74 3.10
N ARG A 220 4.52 -0.36 1.94
CA ARG A 220 5.82 0.29 1.88
C ARG A 220 5.70 1.76 1.56
N GLN A 221 6.71 2.51 1.97
CA GLN A 221 6.94 3.90 1.57
C GLN A 221 7.47 3.90 0.13
N PRO A 222 6.62 4.06 -0.91
CA PRO A 222 7.09 3.87 -2.27
C PRO A 222 8.09 4.99 -2.63
N ALA A 223 7.96 6.15 -1.97
CA ALA A 223 8.86 7.29 -2.09
C ALA A 223 10.30 7.02 -1.62
N ILE A 224 10.50 6.09 -0.68
CA ILE A 224 11.80 5.84 -0.02
C ILE A 224 12.43 4.55 -0.54
N VAL A 225 11.66 3.47 -0.60
CA VAL A 225 12.17 2.14 -0.96
C VAL A 225 11.67 1.62 -2.31
N GLY A 226 10.77 2.35 -2.97
CA GLY A 226 10.09 1.88 -4.17
C GLY A 226 9.13 0.72 -3.89
N PHE A 227 8.42 0.29 -4.93
CA PHE A 227 7.69 -0.98 -4.89
C PHE A 227 8.64 -2.14 -5.20
N GLN A 228 8.49 -3.23 -4.44
CA GLN A 228 9.19 -4.47 -4.76
C GLN A 228 8.50 -5.19 -5.91
N ASN A 229 9.19 -6.15 -6.51
CA ASN A 229 8.61 -6.99 -7.54
C ASN A 229 7.57 -7.93 -6.91
N ASP A 230 6.29 -7.71 -7.20
CA ASP A 230 5.17 -8.50 -6.66
C ASP A 230 5.26 -10.00 -6.99
N ALA A 231 6.03 -10.38 -8.02
CA ALA A 231 6.25 -11.75 -8.46
C ALA A 231 7.35 -12.51 -7.67
N GLN A 232 8.02 -11.84 -6.74
CA GLN A 232 9.22 -12.36 -6.06
C GLN A 232 9.10 -12.30 -4.54
N TRP A 233 7.87 -12.37 -4.03
CA TRP A 233 7.66 -12.38 -2.58
C TRP A 233 7.96 -13.76 -1.99
N PHE A 234 7.56 -14.82 -2.69
CA PHE A 234 7.77 -16.19 -2.25
C PHE A 234 9.09 -16.76 -2.77
N GLU A 235 9.71 -17.63 -1.98
CA GLU A 235 10.89 -18.39 -2.41
C GLU A 235 10.52 -19.40 -3.52
N ASP A 236 11.51 -19.83 -4.31
CA ASP A 236 11.29 -20.70 -5.47
C ASP A 236 10.76 -22.09 -5.07
N GLU A 237 11.04 -22.57 -3.86
CA GLU A 237 10.54 -23.85 -3.36
C GLU A 237 9.01 -23.89 -3.34
N LEU A 238 8.34 -22.78 -3.02
CA LEU A 238 6.88 -22.69 -2.97
C LEU A 238 6.23 -22.82 -4.36
N ARG A 239 6.99 -22.64 -5.45
CA ARG A 239 6.52 -22.74 -6.83
C ARG A 239 6.52 -24.18 -7.35
N THR A 240 7.14 -25.12 -6.63
CA THR A 240 7.30 -26.52 -7.06
C THR A 240 6.19 -27.46 -6.58
N VAL A 241 5.23 -26.96 -5.78
CA VAL A 241 4.11 -27.76 -5.27
C VAL A 241 3.23 -28.19 -6.46
N PRO A 242 3.04 -29.50 -6.71
CA PRO A 242 2.20 -29.97 -7.80
C PRO A 242 0.76 -29.47 -7.63
N LYS A 243 0.20 -28.84 -8.65
CA LYS A 243 -1.25 -28.57 -8.72
C LYS A 243 -1.96 -29.93 -8.84
N HIS A 244 -2.72 -30.32 -7.82
CA HIS A 244 -3.53 -31.55 -7.82
C HIS A 244 -4.87 -31.32 -8.50
#